data_AF-A0AAV1ZA95-F1
#
_entry.id   AF-A0AAV1ZA95-F1
#
_cell.length_a   1.000
_cell.length_b   1.000
_cell.length_c   1.000
_cell.angle_alpha   90.00
_cell.angle_beta   90.00
_cell.angle_gamma   90.00
#
_symmetry.space_group_name_H-M   'P 1'
#
loop_
_entity.id
_entity.type
_entity.pdbx_description
1 polymer ?
#
loop_
_entity_poly.entity_id
_entity_poly.type
_entity_poly.pdbx_seq_one_letter_code
_entity_poly.pdbx_strand_id
1 'polypeptide(L)'
;MYGLILENLSQYIISVYGEDKWIEIRKLAKVDHATFSTHHVYPDSLIPRLTSKACKVLGVSEREFLDQMGVYFVSFVGHYGYDRVLGVLGRHMRD
;
A
#
# COMPACT_ATOMS: atom_id res chain seq x y z
N MET A 1 -11.00 5.27 -4.98
CA MET A 1 -10.40 4.11 -4.29
C MET A 1 -10.31 4.36 -2.79
N TYR A 2 -10.51 3.34 -1.96
CA TYR A 2 -10.49 3.46 -0.49
C TYR A 2 -9.09 3.78 0.04
N GLY A 3 -9.01 4.65 1.04
CA GLY A 3 -7.75 5.04 1.69
C GLY A 3 -6.97 3.89 2.33
N LEU A 4 -7.62 2.76 2.63
CA LEU A 4 -6.97 1.57 3.19
C LEU A 4 -5.81 1.06 2.32
N ILE A 5 -5.99 1.01 1.00
CA ILE A 5 -4.95 0.53 0.08
C ILE A 5 -3.81 1.54 -0.03
N LEU A 6 -4.14 2.84 -0.02
CA LEU A 6 -3.14 3.90 -0.06
C LEU A 6 -2.30 3.93 1.22
N GLU A 7 -2.94 3.75 2.38
CA GLU A 7 -2.27 3.65 3.66
C GLU A 7 -1.37 2.40 3.72
N ASN A 8 -1.85 1.25 3.23
CA ASN A 8 -1.01 0.06 3.10
C ASN A 8 0.22 0.32 2.23
N LEU A 9 0.07 0.98 1.08
CA LEU A 9 1.17 1.29 0.18
C LEU A 9 2.21 2.19 0.86
N SER A 10 1.79 3.24 1.58
CA SER A 10 2.72 4.09 2.31
C SER A 10 3.41 3.35 3.45
N GLN A 11 2.67 2.57 4.24
CA GLN A 11 3.22 1.81 5.36
C GLN A 11 4.19 0.72 4.89
N TYR A 12 3.89 0.03 3.79
CA TYR A 12 4.81 -0.91 3.15
C TYR A 12 6.14 -0.23 2.78
N ILE A 13 6.07 0.92 2.10
CA ILE A 13 7.28 1.65 1.69
C ILE A 13 8.09 2.10 2.91
N ILE A 14 7.44 2.67 3.93
CA ILE A 14 8.11 3.14 5.15
C ILE A 14 8.74 1.96 5.89
N SER A 15 8.01 0.84 6.04
CA SER A 15 8.45 -0.32 6.79
C SER A 15 9.60 -1.08 6.12
N VAL A 16 9.67 -1.11 4.79
CA VAL A 16 10.67 -1.91 4.04
C VAL A 16 11.83 -1.05 3.54
N TYR A 17 11.57 0.18 3.11
CA TYR A 17 12.54 1.06 2.44
C TYR A 17 12.83 2.35 3.21
N GLY A 18 12.11 2.63 4.29
CA GLY A 18 12.29 3.81 5.13
C GLY A 18 11.46 5.03 4.70
N GLU A 19 11.30 5.96 5.65
CA GLU A 19 10.48 7.16 5.47
C GLU A 19 11.06 8.12 4.41
N ASP A 20 12.38 8.20 4.28
CA ASP A 20 13.03 9.03 3.26
C ASP A 20 12.59 8.66 1.84
N LYS A 21 12.45 7.35 1.58
CA LYS A 21 11.99 6.83 0.29
C LYS A 21 10.52 7.13 0.06
N TRP A 22 9.69 7.03 1.10
CA TRP A 22 8.29 7.45 1.02
C TRP A 22 8.17 8.94 0.66
N ILE A 23 8.94 9.80 1.34
CA ILE A 23 8.94 11.25 1.07
C ILE A 23 9.35 11.54 -0.37
N GLU A 24 10.41 10.88 -0.87
CA GLU A 24 10.88 11.02 -2.25
C GLU A 24 9.80 10.63 -3.27
N ILE A 25 9.20 9.45 -3.10
CA ILE A 25 8.15 8.91 -3.99
C ILE A 25 6.92 9.83 -3.99
N ARG A 26 6.49 10.26 -2.81
CA ARG A 26 5.34 11.14 -2.62
C ARG A 26 5.52 12.48 -3.36
N LYS A 27 6.71 13.09 -3.23
CA LYS A 27 7.08 14.32 -3.96
C LYS A 27 7.03 14.10 -5.48
N LEU A 28 7.61 13.03 -5.98
CA LEU A 28 7.60 12.70 -7.41
C LEU A 28 6.20 12.38 -7.95
N ALA A 29 5.33 11.82 -7.10
CA ALA A 29 3.96 11.50 -7.43
C ALA A 29 3.01 12.71 -7.31
N LYS A 30 3.50 13.88 -6.86
CA LYS A 30 2.71 15.09 -6.60
C LYS A 30 1.52 14.78 -5.68
N VAL A 31 1.82 14.15 -4.55
CA VAL A 31 0.83 13.83 -3.52
C VAL A 31 1.19 14.63 -2.27
N ASP A 32 0.32 15.54 -1.85
CA ASP A 32 0.60 16.36 -0.66
C ASP A 32 0.32 15.61 0.65
N HIS A 33 -0.60 14.64 0.61
CA HIS A 33 -0.99 13.84 1.76
C HIS A 33 0.17 13.00 2.31
N ALA A 34 0.53 13.21 3.58
CA ALA A 34 1.53 12.40 4.28
C ALA A 34 0.98 11.04 4.71
N THR A 35 -0.30 10.99 5.06
CA THR A 35 -1.06 9.83 5.53
C THR A 35 -2.42 9.77 4.83
N PHE A 36 -3.03 8.59 4.80
CA PHE A 36 -4.32 8.36 4.17
C PHE A 36 -5.36 7.88 5.18
N SER A 37 -6.53 8.52 5.20
CA SER A 37 -7.64 8.07 6.02
C SER A 37 -8.37 6.91 5.34
N THR A 38 -8.48 5.77 6.04
CA THR A 38 -9.09 4.53 5.52
C THR A 38 -10.52 4.72 5.00
N HIS A 39 -11.30 5.61 5.62
CA HIS A 39 -12.70 5.90 5.27
C HIS A 39 -12.87 7.01 4.22
N HIS A 40 -11.79 7.59 3.70
CA HIS A 40 -11.86 8.61 2.67
C HIS A 40 -11.76 8.00 1.26
N VAL A 41 -12.49 8.57 0.31
CA VAL A 41 -12.46 8.16 -1.09
C VAL A 41 -11.46 9.03 -1.83
N TYR A 42 -10.42 8.41 -2.37
CA TYR A 42 -9.37 9.08 -3.12
C TYR A 42 -9.53 8.83 -4.63
N PRO A 43 -9.00 9.72 -5.49
CA PRO A 43 -8.94 9.47 -6.93
C PRO A 43 -8.26 8.14 -7.29
N ASP A 44 -8.87 7.34 -8.18
CA ASP A 44 -8.34 6.03 -8.59
C ASP A 44 -6.96 6.12 -9.27
N SER A 45 -6.63 7.28 -9.83
CA SER A 45 -5.33 7.54 -10.45
C SER A 45 -4.15 7.59 -9.46
N LEU A 46 -4.41 7.65 -8.15
CA LEU A 46 -3.35 7.77 -7.14
C LEU A 46 -2.50 6.51 -7.02
N ILE A 47 -3.09 5.31 -7.00
CA ILE A 47 -2.33 4.06 -6.93
C ILE A 47 -1.41 3.87 -8.12
N PRO A 48 -1.87 3.86 -9.38
CA PRO A 48 -0.98 3.62 -10.51
C PRO A 48 0.12 4.69 -10.58
N ARG A 49 -0.18 5.92 -10.17
CA ARG A 49 0.82 6.99 -10.08
C ARG A 49 1.86 6.73 -8.99
N LEU A 50 1.43 6.40 -7.77
CA LEU A 50 2.34 6.10 -6.65
C LEU A 50 3.17 4.85 -6.94
N THR A 51 2.55 3.78 -7.41
CA THR A 51 3.23 2.53 -7.82
C THR A 51 4.28 2.80 -8.89
N SER A 52 3.93 3.54 -9.95
CA SER A 52 4.88 3.88 -11.02
C SER A 52 6.09 4.67 -10.49
N LYS A 53 5.88 5.64 -9.59
CA LYS A 53 6.98 6.39 -8.97
C LYS A 53 7.78 5.54 -7.99
N ALA A 54 7.12 4.69 -7.21
CA ALA A 54 7.77 3.77 -6.29
C ALA A 54 8.70 2.81 -7.03
N CYS A 55 8.23 2.15 -8.08
CA CYS A 55 9.05 1.25 -8.90
C CYS A 55 10.28 1.97 -9.46
N LYS A 56 10.12 3.22 -9.93
CA LYS A 56 11.24 4.02 -10.45
C LYS A 56 12.27 4.38 -9.38
N VAL A 57 11.83 4.76 -8.18
CA VAL A 57 12.73 5.18 -7.08
C VAL A 57 13.42 3.99 -6.43
N LEU A 58 12.70 2.88 -6.29
CA LEU A 58 13.16 1.67 -5.61
C LEU A 58 13.93 0.73 -6.55
N GLY A 59 13.84 0.93 -7.87
CA GLY A 59 14.53 0.11 -8.86
C GLY A 59 13.97 -1.31 -9.01
N VAL A 60 12.71 -1.51 -8.65
CA VAL A 60 12.01 -2.81 -8.71
C VAL A 60 10.99 -2.83 -9.84
N SER A 61 10.64 -4.03 -10.31
CA SER A 61 9.55 -4.18 -11.27
C SER A 61 8.19 -3.93 -10.62
N GLU A 62 7.21 -3.48 -11.40
CA GLU A 62 5.84 -3.26 -10.89
C GLU A 62 5.22 -4.56 -10.34
N ARG A 63 5.48 -5.68 -11.00
CA ARG A 63 5.03 -7.00 -10.53
C ARG A 63 5.59 -7.32 -9.15
N GLU A 64 6.90 -7.23 -9.00
CA GLU A 64 7.58 -7.51 -7.73
C GLU A 64 7.10 -6.58 -6.62
N PHE A 65 6.95 -5.29 -6.92
CA PHE A 65 6.45 -4.31 -5.96
C PHE A 65 5.04 -4.65 -5.49
N LEU A 66 4.11 -4.95 -6.41
CA LEU A 66 2.73 -5.28 -6.08
C LEU A 66 2.61 -6.62 -5.35
N ASP A 67 3.40 -7.62 -5.72
CA ASP A 67 3.43 -8.93 -5.06
C ASP A 67 3.87 -8.77 -3.59
N GLN A 68 4.97 -8.05 -3.34
CA GLN A 68 5.47 -7.81 -1.97
C GLN A 68 4.53 -6.90 -1.16
N MET A 69 3.96 -5.88 -1.79
CA MET A 69 2.94 -5.03 -1.16
C MET A 69 1.69 -5.85 -0.77
N GLY A 70 1.30 -6.84 -1.59
CA GLY A 70 0.20 -7.75 -1.30
C GLY A 70 0.48 -8.68 -0.13
N VAL A 71 1.71 -9.20 -0.01
CA VAL A 71 2.14 -9.97 1.17
C VAL A 71 2.08 -9.12 2.43
N TYR A 72 2.62 -7.90 2.36
CA TYR A 72 2.56 -6.95 3.48
C TYR A 72 1.11 -6.59 3.84
N PHE A 73 0.23 -6.46 2.85
CA PHE A 73 -1.19 -6.14 3.06
C PHE A 73 -1.89 -7.12 3.99
N VAL A 74 -1.66 -8.43 3.84
CA VAL A 74 -2.26 -9.45 4.70
C VAL A 74 -1.88 -9.24 6.17
N SER A 75 -0.61 -8.93 6.44
CA SER A 75 -0.16 -8.59 7.80
C SER A 75 -0.73 -7.24 8.26
N PHE A 76 -0.78 -6.24 7.39
CA PHE A 76 -1.29 -4.91 7.69
C PHE A 76 -2.76 -4.92 8.09
N VAL A 77 -3.62 -5.63 7.35
CA VAL A 77 -5.06 -5.68 7.65
C VAL A 77 -5.36 -6.45 8.94
N GLY A 78 -4.55 -7.44 9.32
CA GLY A 78 -4.65 -8.09 10.63
C GLY A 78 -4.56 -7.08 11.78
N HIS A 79 -3.57 -6.18 11.75
CA HIS A 79 -3.37 -5.14 12.76
C HIS A 79 -4.52 -4.11 12.83
N TYR A 80 -5.23 -3.86 11.73
CA TYR A 80 -6.39 -2.94 11.70
C TYR A 80 -7.69 -3.57 12.22
N GLY A 81 -7.63 -4.77 12.81
CA GLY A 81 -8.81 -5.45 13.36
C GLY A 81 -9.64 -6.19 12.30
N TYR A 82 -9.14 -6.28 11.06
CA TYR A 82 -9.73 -7.14 10.04
C TYR A 82 -9.39 -8.62 10.25
N ASP A 83 -8.65 -9.01 11.31
CA ASP A 83 -8.44 -10.42 11.67
C ASP A 83 -9.76 -11.22 11.72
N ARG A 84 -10.84 -10.62 12.21
CA ARG A 84 -12.16 -11.27 12.21
C ARG A 84 -12.75 -11.45 10.82
N VAL A 85 -12.49 -10.50 9.91
CA VAL A 85 -12.95 -10.54 8.51
C VAL A 85 -12.08 -11.51 7.69
N LEU A 86 -10.76 -11.48 7.86
CA LEU A 86 -9.84 -12.46 7.26
C LEU A 86 -10.13 -13.87 7.74
N GLY A 87 -10.51 -14.05 9.00
CA GLY A 87 -10.90 -15.33 9.57
C GLY A 87 -12.18 -15.93 8.97
N VAL A 88 -13.07 -15.12 8.38
CA VAL A 88 -14.31 -15.58 7.70
C VAL A 88 -14.19 -15.67 6.18
N LEU A 89 -13.12 -15.12 5.58
CA LEU A 89 -12.84 -15.23 4.14
C LEU A 89 -12.20 -16.58 3.74
N GLY A 90 -12.13 -17.53 4.68
CA GLY A 90 -11.51 -18.84 4.48
C GLY A 90 -10.06 -18.86 4.95
N ARG A 91 -9.69 -19.92 5.67
CA ARG A 91 -8.34 -20.10 6.23
C ARG A 91 -7.34 -20.63 5.20
N HIS A 92 -7.83 -21.00 4.02
CA HIS A 92 -7.07 -21.61 2.94
C HIS A 92 -7.55 -21.06 1.59
N MET A 93 -6.61 -20.81 0.67
CA MET A 93 -6.87 -20.30 -0.69
C MET A 93 -7.57 -21.33 -1.62
N ARG A 94 -8.32 -22.28 -1.04
CA ARG A 94 -9.03 -23.38 -1.73
C ARG A 94 -10.53 -23.42 -1.39
N ASP A 95 -11.01 -22.57 -0.48
CA ASP A 95 -12.43 -22.41 -0.16
C ASP A 95 -13.04 -21.24 -0.96
#